data_AF-A0A2E3W106-F1
#
_entry.id   AF-A0A2E3W106-F1
#
_cell.length_a   1.000
_cell.length_b   1.000
_cell.length_c   1.000
_cell.angle_alpha   90.00
_cell.angle_beta   90.00
_cell.angle_gamma   90.00
#
_symmetry.space_group_name_H-M   'P 1'
#
loop_
_entity.id
_entity.type
_entity.pdbx_description
1 polymer ?
#
loop_
_entity_poly.entity_id
_entity_poly.type
_entity_poly.pdbx_seq_one_letter_code
_entity_poly.pdbx_strand_id
1 'polypeptide(L)'
;MAEIARLKKITKFRTIKDIIHLTESYLMTKLIFLLTVFSYSFLHAHDYCKLPKDEVLTVGCTTNCKYFYRKAIYRAANYYGYPVRIVNMYNEELDINFDEVDAVVNPGGADIDPKYYKGKVDADLREQLDRLDYLVNYSYEGEVRDPFEYKFW
;
A
#
# COMPACT_ATOMS: atom_id res chain seq x y z
N MET A 1 46.32 -54.72 30.63
CA MET A 1 47.26 -53.60 30.35
C MET A 1 47.35 -53.18 28.87
N ALA A 2 46.62 -53.79 27.93
CA ALA A 2 46.66 -53.40 26.50
C ALA A 2 45.63 -52.32 26.10
N GLU A 3 44.70 -51.97 27.00
CA GLU A 3 43.56 -51.09 26.68
C GLU A 3 43.91 -49.60 26.79
N ILE A 4 44.90 -49.24 27.60
CA ILE A 4 45.39 -47.86 27.76
C ILE A 4 46.20 -47.40 26.53
N ALA A 5 46.75 -48.34 25.75
CA ALA A 5 47.49 -48.03 24.52
C ALA A 5 46.58 -47.67 23.32
N ARG A 6 45.31 -48.05 23.34
CA ARG A 6 44.35 -47.71 22.26
C ARG A 6 43.78 -46.30 22.38
N LEU A 7 43.70 -45.75 23.60
CA LEU A 7 43.17 -44.39 23.82
C LEU A 7 44.18 -43.28 23.49
N LYS A 8 45.48 -43.59 23.39
CA LYS A 8 46.51 -42.61 23.00
C LYS A 8 46.63 -42.35 21.48
N LYS A 9 45.82 -43.02 20.64
CA LYS A 9 45.95 -42.89 19.17
C LYS A 9 44.92 -41.95 18.52
N ILE A 10 43.98 -41.39 19.28
CA ILE A 10 42.94 -40.46 18.78
C ILE A 10 43.23 -39.01 19.24
N THR A 11 44.50 -38.68 19.44
CA THR A 11 44.95 -37.30 19.69
C THR A 11 46.12 -37.03 18.75
N LYS A 12 45.83 -37.01 17.46
CA LYS A 12 46.79 -36.53 16.45
C LYS A 12 46.11 -35.48 15.59
N PHE A 13 46.42 -34.22 15.93
CA PHE A 13 46.36 -33.04 15.08
C PHE A 13 45.04 -32.79 14.34
N ARG A 14 44.17 -31.96 14.93
CA ARG A 14 43.46 -30.96 14.12
C ARG A 14 44.37 -29.74 14.06
N THR A 15 44.97 -29.52 12.90
CA THR A 15 45.81 -28.34 12.67
C THR A 15 44.94 -27.09 12.78
N ILE A 16 45.47 -25.96 13.26
CA ILE A 16 44.72 -24.69 13.36
C ILE A 16 44.06 -24.33 12.01
N LYS A 17 44.72 -24.67 10.90
CA LYS A 17 44.16 -24.55 9.54
C LYS A 17 42.86 -25.31 9.33
N ASP A 18 42.72 -26.53 9.86
CA ASP A 18 41.49 -27.33 9.70
C ASP A 18 40.34 -26.73 10.50
N ILE A 19 40.64 -26.14 11.67
CA ILE A 19 39.66 -25.43 12.49
C ILE A 19 39.20 -24.14 11.79
N ILE A 20 40.14 -23.37 11.24
CA ILE A 20 39.85 -22.16 10.46
C ILE A 20 38.98 -22.50 9.24
N HIS A 21 39.35 -23.55 8.48
CA HIS A 21 38.58 -24.00 7.31
C HIS A 21 37.17 -24.45 7.69
N LEU A 22 37.02 -25.17 8.81
CA LEU A 22 35.71 -25.56 9.35
C LEU A 22 34.86 -24.36 9.79
N THR A 23 35.47 -23.34 10.42
CA THR A 23 34.76 -22.12 10.80
C THR A 23 34.36 -21.26 9.61
N GLU A 24 35.22 -21.16 8.58
CA GLU A 24 34.92 -20.47 7.33
C GLU A 24 33.80 -21.18 6.56
N SER A 25 33.86 -22.52 6.45
CA SER A 25 32.79 -23.31 5.84
C SER A 25 31.48 -23.13 6.60
N TYR A 26 31.47 -23.17 7.94
CA TYR A 26 30.26 -22.98 8.74
C TYR A 26 29.66 -21.58 8.58
N LEU A 27 30.51 -20.54 8.58
CA LEU A 27 30.10 -19.16 8.37
C LEU A 27 29.52 -18.93 6.96
N MET A 28 30.16 -19.50 5.93
CA MET A 28 29.67 -19.49 4.55
C MET A 28 28.33 -20.21 4.43
N THR A 29 28.16 -21.35 5.09
CA THR A 29 26.89 -22.12 5.04
C THR A 29 25.76 -21.31 5.68
N LYS A 30 26.00 -20.63 6.80
CA LYS A 30 25.03 -19.73 7.43
C LYS A 30 24.68 -18.54 6.56
N LEU A 31 25.67 -17.93 5.92
CA LEU A 31 25.47 -16.79 5.03
C LEU A 31 24.63 -17.19 3.81
N ILE A 32 24.93 -18.33 3.19
CA ILE A 32 24.14 -18.88 2.07
C ILE A 32 22.70 -19.15 2.53
N PHE A 33 22.51 -19.78 3.69
CA PHE A 33 21.17 -20.03 4.23
C PHE A 33 20.38 -18.73 4.47
N LEU A 34 21.00 -17.72 5.08
CA LEU A 34 20.40 -16.40 5.29
C LEU A 34 20.01 -15.73 3.97
N LEU A 35 20.90 -15.77 2.97
CA LEU A 35 20.63 -15.22 1.65
C LEU A 35 19.48 -15.96 0.95
N THR A 36 19.40 -17.27 1.07
CA THR A 36 18.28 -18.06 0.51
C THR A 36 16.95 -17.75 1.20
N VAL A 37 16.92 -17.65 2.54
CA VAL A 37 15.69 -17.30 3.27
C VAL A 37 15.23 -15.89 2.95
N PHE A 38 16.16 -14.95 2.85
CA PHE A 38 15.86 -13.57 2.46
C PHE A 38 15.26 -13.54 1.05
N SER A 39 15.92 -14.16 0.07
CA SER A 39 15.43 -14.17 -1.31
C SER A 39 14.09 -14.91 -1.50
N TYR A 40 13.83 -15.99 -0.78
CA TYR A 40 12.51 -16.66 -0.80
C TYR A 40 11.38 -15.77 -0.25
N SER A 41 11.68 -14.94 0.74
CA SER A 41 10.70 -14.04 1.35
C SER A 41 10.26 -12.91 0.41
N PHE A 42 11.19 -12.34 -0.39
CA PHE A 42 10.83 -11.32 -1.39
C PHE A 42 10.07 -11.87 -2.59
N LEU A 43 10.39 -13.08 -3.05
CA LEU A 43 9.74 -13.68 -4.21
C LEU A 43 8.27 -14.00 -3.98
N HIS A 44 7.93 -14.52 -2.80
CA HIS A 44 6.55 -14.84 -2.47
C HIS A 44 5.78 -13.67 -1.87
N ALA A 45 6.44 -12.54 -1.58
CA ALA A 45 5.81 -11.41 -0.91
C ALA A 45 4.62 -10.79 -1.67
N HIS A 46 4.63 -10.91 -2.99
CA HIS A 46 3.67 -10.23 -3.86
C HIS A 46 2.53 -11.12 -4.36
N ASP A 47 2.57 -12.43 -4.09
CA ASP A 47 1.57 -13.38 -4.61
C ASP A 47 0.40 -13.61 -3.67
N TYR A 48 0.55 -13.35 -2.37
CA TYR A 48 -0.50 -13.60 -1.38
C TYR A 48 -1.54 -12.47 -1.24
N CYS A 49 -1.30 -11.29 -1.83
CA CYS A 49 -2.23 -10.16 -1.81
C CYS A 49 -2.81 -9.87 -3.20
N LYS A 50 -3.30 -10.89 -3.90
CA LYS A 50 -3.98 -10.73 -5.18
C LYS A 50 -5.41 -11.24 -5.08
N LEU A 51 -6.35 -10.43 -5.53
CA LEU A 51 -7.74 -10.84 -5.74
C LEU A 51 -7.75 -12.04 -6.74
N PRO A 52 -8.60 -13.05 -6.54
CA PRO A 52 -8.86 -14.08 -7.56
C PRO A 52 -9.27 -13.46 -8.90
N LYS A 53 -8.85 -14.05 -10.03
CA LYS A 53 -9.03 -13.44 -11.38
C LYS A 53 -10.47 -13.42 -11.87
N ASP A 54 -11.31 -14.26 -11.29
CA ASP A 54 -12.73 -14.39 -11.56
C ASP A 54 -13.59 -13.43 -10.73
N GLU A 55 -13.01 -12.79 -9.71
CA GLU A 55 -13.71 -11.80 -8.90
C GLU A 55 -13.75 -10.41 -9.56
N VAL A 56 -14.85 -9.70 -9.33
CA VAL A 56 -15.09 -8.36 -9.87
C VAL A 56 -14.59 -7.31 -8.89
N LEU A 57 -13.58 -6.53 -9.30
CA LEU A 57 -13.10 -5.37 -8.56
C LEU A 57 -14.19 -4.29 -8.54
N THR A 58 -14.77 -4.03 -7.37
CA THR A 58 -15.76 -2.98 -7.15
C THR A 58 -15.06 -1.71 -6.71
N VAL A 59 -15.02 -0.71 -7.60
CA VAL A 59 -14.40 0.59 -7.35
C VAL A 59 -15.50 1.61 -7.09
N GLY A 60 -15.53 2.17 -5.89
CA GLY A 60 -16.42 3.25 -5.54
C GLY A 60 -15.83 4.61 -5.88
N CYS A 61 -16.64 5.50 -6.46
CA CYS A 61 -16.26 6.88 -6.72
C CYS A 61 -16.99 7.81 -5.74
N THR A 62 -16.24 8.66 -5.04
CA THR A 62 -16.79 9.63 -4.06
C THR A 62 -17.81 10.58 -4.69
N THR A 63 -17.66 10.83 -5.99
CA THR A 63 -18.62 11.53 -6.85
C THR A 63 -18.83 10.72 -8.13
N ASN A 64 -19.71 11.19 -9.04
CA ASN A 64 -19.88 10.52 -10.33
C ASN A 64 -18.56 10.50 -11.14
N CYS A 65 -17.98 9.31 -11.31
CA CYS A 65 -16.75 9.14 -12.08
C CYS A 65 -16.95 9.54 -13.56
N LYS A 66 -16.33 10.66 -13.95
CA LYS A 66 -16.33 11.16 -15.33
C LYS A 66 -15.60 10.21 -16.28
N TYR A 67 -15.80 10.41 -17.58
CA TYR A 67 -15.29 9.54 -18.66
C TYR A 67 -13.81 9.17 -18.52
N PHE A 68 -12.92 10.14 -18.26
CA PHE A 68 -11.49 9.88 -18.16
C PHE A 68 -11.12 9.01 -16.95
N TYR A 69 -11.76 9.22 -15.81
CA TYR A 69 -11.57 8.39 -14.62
C TYR A 69 -12.03 6.95 -14.87
N ARG A 70 -13.23 6.77 -15.43
CA ARG A 70 -13.73 5.44 -15.82
C ARG A 70 -12.74 4.74 -16.75
N LYS A 71 -12.27 5.44 -17.79
CA LYS A 71 -11.33 4.89 -18.77
C LYS A 71 -9.99 4.50 -18.13
N ALA A 72 -9.48 5.31 -17.20
CA ALA A 72 -8.25 5.02 -16.47
C ALA A 72 -8.41 3.77 -15.59
N ILE A 73 -9.51 3.69 -14.83
CA ILE A 73 -9.83 2.54 -13.96
C ILE A 73 -9.94 1.25 -14.80
N TYR A 74 -10.75 1.27 -15.87
CA TYR A 74 -10.89 0.10 -16.75
C TYR A 74 -9.57 -0.30 -17.38
N ARG A 75 -8.77 0.66 -17.86
CA ARG A 75 -7.47 0.36 -18.46
C ARG A 75 -6.51 -0.29 -17.47
N ALA A 76 -6.44 0.23 -16.24
CA ALA A 76 -5.60 -0.33 -15.18
C ALA A 76 -6.03 -1.74 -14.81
N ALA A 77 -7.33 -1.96 -14.54
CA ALA A 77 -7.81 -3.28 -14.16
C ALA A 77 -7.70 -4.31 -15.29
N ASN A 78 -7.98 -3.91 -16.54
CA ASN A 78 -7.79 -4.78 -17.71
C ASN A 78 -6.32 -5.18 -17.89
N TYR A 79 -5.38 -4.27 -17.62
CA TYR A 79 -3.95 -4.59 -17.66
C TYR A 79 -3.58 -5.70 -16.65
N TYR A 80 -4.23 -5.71 -15.49
CA TYR A 80 -4.07 -6.76 -14.48
C TYR A 80 -5.04 -7.95 -14.65
N GLY A 81 -5.91 -7.94 -15.67
CA GLY A 81 -6.85 -9.03 -15.94
C GLY A 81 -7.99 -9.16 -14.94
N TYR A 82 -8.50 -8.06 -14.39
CA TYR A 82 -9.66 -8.04 -13.49
C TYR A 82 -10.89 -7.41 -14.16
N PRO A 83 -12.07 -8.03 -14.08
CA PRO A 83 -13.32 -7.33 -14.38
C PRO A 83 -13.58 -6.24 -13.35
N VAL A 84 -14.24 -5.15 -13.76
CA VAL A 84 -14.49 -3.98 -12.89
C VAL A 84 -15.95 -3.59 -12.88
N ARG A 85 -16.45 -3.28 -11.69
CA ARG A 85 -17.70 -2.57 -11.45
C ARG A 85 -17.40 -1.21 -10.81
N ILE A 86 -17.84 -0.13 -11.45
CA ILE A 86 -17.70 1.22 -10.89
C ILE A 86 -19.05 1.64 -10.28
N VAL A 87 -19.06 2.00 -9.01
CA VAL A 87 -20.26 2.47 -8.29
C VAL A 87 -20.11 3.93 -7.88
N ASN A 88 -21.19 4.70 -7.93
CA ASN A 88 -21.22 6.04 -7.36
C ASN A 88 -21.51 5.91 -5.87
N MET A 89 -20.60 6.39 -5.03
CA MET A 89 -20.77 6.37 -3.58
C MET A 89 -21.47 7.64 -3.07
N TYR A 90 -21.62 8.69 -3.89
CA TYR A 90 -22.29 9.90 -3.45
C TYR A 90 -23.75 9.64 -3.09
N ASN A 91 -24.11 10.01 -1.85
CA ASN A 91 -25.48 10.24 -1.41
C ASN A 91 -25.52 11.49 -0.52
N GLU A 92 -26.67 12.17 -0.48
CA GLU A 92 -26.81 13.46 0.22
C GLU A 92 -26.61 13.35 1.74
N GLU A 93 -26.89 12.18 2.33
CA GLU A 93 -26.74 11.91 3.76
C GLU A 93 -25.28 11.55 4.16
N LEU A 94 -24.43 11.32 3.16
CA LEU A 94 -23.10 10.75 3.29
C LEU A 94 -23.12 9.47 4.17
N ASP A 95 -24.13 8.62 4.02
CA ASP A 95 -24.20 7.30 4.66
C ASP A 95 -23.48 6.29 3.77
N ILE A 96 -22.19 6.10 4.03
CA ILE A 96 -21.28 5.38 3.16
C ILE A 96 -20.83 4.08 3.81
N ASN A 97 -21.13 2.96 3.18
CA ASN A 97 -20.59 1.66 3.57
C ASN A 97 -19.32 1.34 2.77
N PHE A 98 -18.15 1.51 3.38
CA PHE A 98 -16.87 1.20 2.75
C PHE A 98 -16.62 -0.30 2.59
N ASP A 99 -17.36 -1.17 3.28
CA ASP A 99 -17.20 -2.63 3.19
C ASP A 99 -17.73 -3.19 1.86
N GLU A 100 -18.50 -2.40 1.09
CA GLU A 100 -19.07 -2.81 -0.19
C GLU A 100 -18.15 -2.56 -1.40
N VAL A 101 -16.98 -1.96 -1.18
CA VAL A 101 -16.05 -1.58 -2.23
C VAL A 101 -14.63 -2.05 -1.93
N ASP A 102 -13.89 -2.44 -2.96
CA ASP A 102 -12.49 -2.87 -2.86
C ASP A 102 -11.52 -1.68 -2.91
N ALA A 103 -11.97 -0.58 -3.50
CA ALA A 103 -11.20 0.65 -3.63
C ALA A 103 -12.12 1.87 -3.71
N VAL A 104 -11.65 2.99 -3.20
CA VAL A 104 -12.30 4.30 -3.32
C VAL A 104 -11.45 5.20 -4.20
N VAL A 105 -12.06 5.81 -5.21
CA VAL A 105 -11.45 6.86 -6.03
C VAL A 105 -12.12 8.17 -5.69
N ASN A 106 -11.31 9.15 -5.31
CA ASN A 106 -11.75 10.53 -5.20
C ASN A 106 -11.23 11.34 -6.39
N PRO A 107 -12.11 11.72 -7.34
CA PRO A 107 -11.74 12.58 -8.46
C PRO A 107 -11.19 13.93 -7.98
N GLY A 108 -10.00 14.29 -8.45
CA GLY A 108 -9.42 15.61 -8.23
C GLY A 108 -9.83 16.63 -9.31
N GLY A 109 -9.33 17.85 -9.17
CA GLY A 109 -9.50 18.91 -10.18
C GLY A 109 -10.72 19.82 -9.98
N ALA A 110 -11.35 19.77 -8.81
CA ALA A 110 -12.35 20.74 -8.39
C ALA A 110 -11.76 21.73 -7.38
N ASP A 111 -12.18 22.99 -7.51
CA ASP A 111 -11.90 24.01 -6.51
C ASP A 111 -12.51 23.63 -5.17
N ILE A 112 -11.75 23.84 -4.11
CA ILE A 112 -12.15 23.52 -2.74
C ILE A 112 -13.05 24.64 -2.21
N ASP A 113 -14.18 24.28 -1.63
CA ASP A 113 -15.06 25.14 -0.86
C ASP A 113 -14.42 25.46 0.50
N PRO A 114 -13.94 26.71 0.71
CA PRO A 114 -13.29 27.15 1.93
C PRO A 114 -14.15 26.93 3.17
N LYS A 115 -15.48 26.86 3.08
CA LYS A 115 -16.35 26.74 4.27
C LYS A 115 -15.99 25.54 5.15
N TYR A 116 -15.50 24.45 4.55
CA TYR A 116 -15.08 23.24 5.27
C TYR A 116 -13.68 23.37 5.91
N TYR A 117 -12.81 24.24 5.40
CA TYR A 117 -11.39 24.26 5.80
C TYR A 117 -10.98 25.56 6.51
N LYS A 118 -11.78 26.61 6.38
CA LYS A 118 -11.51 27.96 6.89
C LYS A 118 -11.50 28.05 8.42
N GLY A 119 -12.12 27.11 9.12
CA GLY A 119 -11.99 26.95 10.56
C GLY A 119 -10.62 26.45 11.01
N LYS A 120 -9.82 25.85 10.10
CA LYS A 120 -8.51 25.24 10.38
C LYS A 120 -7.32 26.18 10.14
N VAL A 121 -7.57 27.41 9.68
CA VAL A 121 -6.52 28.42 9.41
C VAL A 121 -6.56 29.56 10.42
N ASP A 122 -5.44 30.29 10.56
CA ASP A 122 -5.32 31.46 11.43
C ASP A 122 -6.30 32.58 11.05
N ALA A 123 -6.59 33.47 12.01
CA ALA A 123 -7.58 34.54 11.85
C ALA A 123 -7.25 35.49 10.68
N ASP A 124 -6.00 35.88 10.51
CA ASP A 124 -5.58 36.79 9.42
C ASP A 124 -5.78 36.15 8.04
N LEU A 125 -5.49 34.86 7.92
CA LEU A 125 -5.69 34.10 6.68
C LEU A 125 -7.18 33.88 6.41
N ARG A 126 -7.95 33.61 7.46
CA ARG A 126 -9.41 33.50 7.38
C ARG A 126 -10.04 34.78 6.83
N GLU A 127 -9.62 35.94 7.31
CA GLU A 127 -10.09 37.23 6.83
C GLU A 127 -9.69 37.48 5.37
N GLN A 128 -8.47 37.10 4.98
CA GLN A 128 -8.03 37.17 3.58
C GLN A 128 -8.91 36.31 2.66
N LEU A 129 -9.25 35.08 3.09
CA LEU A 129 -10.13 34.19 2.33
C LEU A 129 -11.54 34.79 2.18
N ASP A 130 -12.12 35.37 3.24
CA ASP A 130 -13.42 36.05 3.16
C ASP A 130 -13.43 37.18 2.13
N ARG A 131 -12.37 37.99 2.11
CA ARG A 131 -12.26 39.11 1.18
C ARG A 131 -12.13 38.67 -0.28
N LEU A 132 -11.61 37.47 -0.53
CA LEU A 132 -11.37 36.93 -1.87
C LEU A 132 -12.47 35.96 -2.34
N ASP A 133 -13.43 35.62 -1.48
CA ASP A 133 -14.49 34.62 -1.75
C ASP A 133 -15.28 34.93 -3.03
N TYR A 134 -15.52 36.22 -3.30
CA TYR A 134 -16.23 36.67 -4.51
C TYR A 134 -15.51 36.34 -5.83
N LEU A 135 -14.23 35.97 -5.79
CA LEU A 135 -13.44 35.56 -6.96
C LEU A 135 -13.58 34.07 -7.27
N VAL A 136 -14.14 33.28 -6.35
CA VAL A 136 -14.24 31.84 -6.49
C VAL A 136 -15.57 31.48 -7.13
N ASN A 137 -15.52 30.64 -8.16
CA ASN A 137 -16.71 30.07 -8.77
C ASN A 137 -16.83 28.61 -8.35
N TYR A 138 -17.55 28.37 -7.26
CA TYR A 138 -17.73 27.02 -6.74
C TYR A 138 -18.36 26.09 -7.79
N SER A 139 -17.67 24.99 -8.05
CA SER A 139 -18.14 23.99 -8.99
C SER A 139 -19.03 22.98 -8.28
N TYR A 140 -20.02 22.44 -9.01
CA TYR A 140 -20.82 21.32 -8.53
C TYR A 140 -19.97 20.14 -8.04
N GLU A 141 -18.82 19.91 -8.66
CA GLU A 141 -17.91 18.84 -8.22
C GLU A 141 -17.34 19.12 -6.82
N GLY A 142 -16.98 20.37 -6.51
CA GLY A 142 -16.56 20.79 -5.17
C GLY A 142 -17.71 20.66 -4.16
N GLU A 143 -18.92 21.10 -4.52
CA GLU A 143 -20.10 21.00 -3.65
C GLU A 143 -20.42 19.57 -3.19
N VAL A 144 -20.20 18.59 -4.07
CA VAL A 144 -20.46 17.17 -3.81
C VAL A 144 -19.26 16.49 -3.13
N ARG A 145 -18.04 16.84 -3.57
CA ARG A 145 -16.80 16.20 -3.12
C ARG A 145 -16.37 16.68 -1.74
N ASP A 146 -16.38 17.97 -1.48
CA ASP A 146 -15.79 18.54 -0.27
C ASP A 146 -16.52 18.11 1.03
N PRO A 147 -17.86 17.96 1.08
CA PRO A 147 -18.52 17.33 2.22
C PRO A 147 -18.04 15.89 2.46
N PHE A 148 -17.84 15.11 1.40
CA PHE A 148 -17.34 13.74 1.48
C PHE A 148 -15.91 13.72 2.02
N GLU A 149 -15.00 14.51 1.42
CA GLU A 149 -13.62 14.64 1.88
C GLU A 149 -13.56 15.06 3.34
N TYR A 150 -14.25 16.14 3.70
CA TYR A 150 -14.21 16.68 5.07
C TYR A 150 -14.73 15.70 6.13
N LYS A 151 -15.70 14.85 5.80
CA LYS A 151 -16.29 13.89 6.74
C LYS A 151 -15.40 12.66 6.95
N PHE A 152 -14.75 12.17 5.89
CA PHE A 152 -14.09 10.87 5.92
C PHE A 152 -12.55 10.92 5.87
N TRP A 153 -11.95 12.04 5.46
CA TRP A 153 -10.51 12.23 5.31
C TRP A 153 -9.98 13.36 6.20
#